data_AF-A0A1V5BDD0-F1
#
_entry.id   AF-A0A1V5BDD0-F1
#
_cell.length_a   1.000
_cell.length_b   1.000
_cell.length_c   1.000
_cell.angle_alpha   90.00
_cell.angle_beta   90.00
_cell.angle_gamma   90.00
#
_symmetry.space_group_name_H-M   'P 1'
#
loop_
_entity.id
_entity.type
_entity.pdbx_description
1 polymer ?
#
loop_
_entity_poly.entity_id
_entity_poly.type
_entity_poly.pdbx_seq_one_letter_code
_entity_poly.pdbx_strand_id
1 'polypeptide(L)'
;MAKPKICALILLCVIFSGCMENPKTIAPPVTIPSPYYAKVDTWPDHSIFGVEAMIGSGILRRYDRNVFDCSEMAAYLEWMLEKHGFDTKICLADRFANGSIAHAWVAVDIPPRRYYVEPTALNTGGFVFSTIKPYDGNYKDYSRYDGIYDDIYEVTRDNPISEFDWWNEPQLAYNFKESQGG
;
A
#
# COMPACT_ATOMS: atom_id res chain seq x y z
N MET A 1 12.90 56.63 36.34
CA MET A 1 13.91 55.56 36.33
C MET A 1 13.21 54.29 35.86
N ALA A 2 13.25 54.00 34.55
CA ALA A 2 12.49 52.92 33.92
C ALA A 2 13.42 51.75 33.58
N LYS A 3 13.02 50.52 33.96
CA LYS A 3 13.74 49.28 33.65
C LYS A 3 13.60 48.92 32.16
N PRO A 4 14.66 48.46 31.48
CA PRO A 4 14.54 47.98 30.11
C PRO A 4 13.95 46.56 30.10
N LYS A 5 13.01 46.31 29.19
CA LYS A 5 12.51 44.97 28.88
C LYS A 5 13.51 44.29 27.95
N ILE A 6 14.08 43.17 28.39
CA ILE A 6 14.98 42.33 27.61
C ILE A 6 14.11 41.55 26.60
N CYS A 7 14.25 41.85 25.32
CA CYS A 7 13.80 40.96 24.25
C CYS A 7 14.77 39.79 24.18
N ALA A 8 14.34 38.61 24.62
CA ALA A 8 15.06 37.37 24.38
C ALA A 8 14.94 37.03 22.89
N LEU A 9 15.99 37.30 22.13
CA LEU A 9 16.17 36.81 20.77
C LEU A 9 16.54 35.32 20.87
N ILE A 10 15.54 34.44 20.78
CA ILE A 10 15.79 33.00 20.62
C ILE A 10 16.29 32.80 19.20
N LEU A 11 17.61 32.68 19.07
CA LEU A 11 18.28 32.25 17.85
C LEU A 11 17.88 30.79 17.60
N LEU A 12 16.85 30.59 16.78
CA LEU A 12 16.47 29.27 16.30
C LEU A 12 17.57 28.81 15.35
N CYS A 13 18.47 27.96 15.84
CA CYS A 13 19.41 27.22 14.99
C CYS A 13 18.56 26.34 14.05
N VAL A 14 18.36 26.81 12.83
CA VAL A 14 17.87 26.00 11.72
C VAL A 14 18.98 25.03 11.39
N ILE A 15 18.95 23.86 12.02
CA ILE A 15 19.72 22.72 11.57
C ILE A 15 19.02 22.28 10.28
N PHE A 16 19.47 22.81 9.14
CA PHE A 16 19.22 22.17 7.85
C PHE A 16 19.95 20.82 7.88
N SER A 17 19.33 19.83 8.53
CA SER A 17 19.60 18.45 8.19
C SER A 17 18.95 18.27 6.82
N GLY A 18 19.75 18.43 5.78
CA GLY A 18 19.35 18.06 4.43
C GLY A 18 19.02 16.57 4.44
N CYS A 19 17.75 16.24 4.68
CA CYS A 19 17.20 15.00 4.16
C CYS A 19 17.35 15.13 2.65
N MET A 20 18.30 14.39 2.09
CA MET A 20 18.38 14.18 0.66
C MET A 20 17.02 13.65 0.22
N GLU A 21 16.23 14.54 -0.38
CA GLU A 21 15.13 14.14 -1.25
C GLU A 21 15.78 13.33 -2.37
N ASN A 22 15.57 12.01 -2.35
CA ASN A 22 15.68 11.24 -3.58
C ASN A 22 14.28 11.25 -4.20
N PRO A 23 13.97 12.17 -5.14
CA PRO A 23 12.83 11.97 -6.02
C PRO A 23 13.00 10.64 -6.75
N LYS A 24 11.90 10.03 -7.24
CA LYS A 24 11.92 8.90 -8.19
C LYS A 24 12.77 9.30 -9.41
N THR A 25 14.10 9.10 -9.33
CA THR A 25 15.10 9.52 -10.34
C THR A 25 15.63 8.34 -11.14
N ILE A 26 15.11 7.14 -10.87
CA ILE A 26 15.30 5.97 -11.73
C ILE A 26 14.22 6.09 -12.80
N ALA A 27 14.59 5.94 -14.08
CA ALA A 27 13.62 5.91 -15.17
C ALA A 27 12.48 4.94 -14.80
N PRO A 28 11.20 5.35 -14.94
CA PRO A 28 10.08 4.52 -14.55
C PRO A 28 10.18 3.16 -15.25
N PRO A 29 9.84 2.06 -14.56
CA PRO A 29 9.91 0.75 -15.15
C PRO A 29 8.88 0.71 -16.26
N VAL A 30 9.34 0.29 -17.43
CA VAL A 30 8.48 0.14 -18.60
C VAL A 30 7.87 -1.26 -18.69
N THR A 31 8.19 -2.16 -17.73
CA THR A 31 7.75 -3.56 -17.74
C THR A 31 7.45 -4.08 -16.34
N ILE A 32 6.42 -4.91 -16.25
CA ILE A 32 6.12 -5.74 -15.07
C ILE A 32 7.11 -6.92 -15.02
N PRO A 33 7.69 -7.26 -13.85
CA PRO A 33 8.56 -8.43 -13.70
C PRO A 33 7.91 -9.73 -14.18
N SER A 34 8.70 -10.63 -14.75
CA SER A 34 8.23 -11.92 -15.27
C SER A 34 9.11 -13.07 -14.75
N PRO A 35 8.53 -14.11 -14.12
CA PRO A 35 7.12 -14.20 -13.74
C PRO A 35 6.80 -13.21 -12.61
N TYR A 36 5.62 -12.59 -12.64
CA TYR A 36 5.18 -11.69 -11.56
C TYR A 36 4.79 -12.49 -10.32
N TYR A 37 3.91 -13.47 -10.49
CA TYR A 37 3.53 -14.40 -9.43
C TYR A 37 4.56 -15.53 -9.32
N ALA A 38 5.27 -15.57 -8.19
CA ALA A 38 6.08 -16.71 -7.82
C ALA A 38 5.19 -17.90 -7.44
N LYS A 39 5.63 -19.12 -7.72
CA LYS A 39 5.01 -20.31 -7.11
C LYS A 39 5.53 -20.45 -5.70
N VAL A 40 4.69 -20.20 -4.71
CA VAL A 40 4.99 -20.41 -3.29
C VAL A 40 3.95 -21.34 -2.65
N ASP A 41 4.23 -21.80 -1.43
CA ASP A 41 3.28 -22.60 -0.68
C ASP A 41 2.03 -21.78 -0.34
N THR A 42 0.88 -22.41 -0.51
CA THR A 42 -0.42 -21.84 -0.16
C THR A 42 -0.51 -21.55 1.33
N TRP A 43 -1.08 -20.41 1.70
CA TRP A 43 -1.34 -20.10 3.10
C TRP A 43 -2.42 -21.03 3.66
N PRO A 44 -2.25 -21.61 4.87
CA PRO A 44 -3.11 -22.68 5.36
C PRO A 44 -4.55 -22.25 5.71
N ASP A 45 -4.80 -20.95 5.93
CA ASP A 45 -6.11 -20.40 6.30
C ASP A 45 -6.57 -19.34 5.29
N HIS A 46 -7.56 -19.64 4.47
CA HIS A 46 -8.14 -18.67 3.50
C HIS A 46 -9.35 -17.90 4.03
N SER A 47 -9.54 -17.86 5.36
CA SER A 47 -10.51 -16.98 5.99
C SER A 47 -9.97 -15.55 6.13
N ILE A 48 -10.84 -14.62 6.55
CA ILE A 48 -10.41 -13.24 6.84
C ILE A 48 -9.36 -13.19 7.96
N PHE A 49 -9.37 -14.14 8.90
CA PHE A 49 -8.35 -14.24 9.93
C PHE A 49 -6.99 -14.69 9.35
N GLY A 50 -7.02 -15.53 8.34
CA GLY A 50 -5.83 -15.92 7.59
C GLY A 50 -5.20 -14.75 6.84
N VAL A 51 -6.02 -13.91 6.19
CA VAL A 51 -5.58 -12.63 5.60
C VAL A 51 -4.94 -11.74 6.67
N GLU A 52 -5.62 -11.52 7.79
CA GLU A 52 -5.11 -10.69 8.90
C GLU A 52 -3.80 -11.24 9.47
N ALA A 53 -3.69 -12.57 9.63
CA ALA A 53 -2.49 -13.24 10.15
C ALA A 53 -1.31 -13.12 9.18
N MET A 54 -1.56 -13.27 7.88
CA MET A 54 -0.54 -13.15 6.86
C MET A 54 -0.02 -11.71 6.77
N ILE A 55 -0.91 -10.71 6.76
CA ILE A 55 -0.48 -9.31 6.77
C ILE A 55 0.27 -8.98 8.08
N GLY A 56 -0.27 -9.48 9.20
CA GLY A 56 0.30 -9.34 10.54
C GLY A 56 1.67 -10.01 10.73
N SER A 57 2.11 -10.87 9.81
CA SER A 57 3.47 -11.44 9.84
C SER A 57 4.56 -10.43 9.44
N GLY A 58 4.19 -9.17 9.19
CA GLY A 58 5.12 -8.07 8.94
C GLY A 58 5.43 -7.83 7.46
N ILE A 59 4.54 -8.25 6.55
CA ILE A 59 4.77 -8.13 5.11
C ILE A 59 4.68 -6.68 4.63
N LEU A 60 3.83 -5.86 5.27
CA LEU A 60 3.63 -4.45 4.91
C LEU A 60 4.60 -3.53 5.67
N ARG A 61 5.10 -2.53 4.95
CA ARG A 61 5.87 -1.41 5.50
C ARG A 61 5.02 -0.14 5.55
N ARG A 62 5.54 0.89 6.23
CA ARG A 62 4.83 2.18 6.37
C ARG A 62 4.66 2.86 5.01
N TYR A 63 3.50 3.48 4.84
CA TYR A 63 3.20 4.36 3.72
C TYR A 63 4.26 5.45 3.54
N ASP A 64 4.66 5.67 2.30
CA ASP A 64 5.49 6.79 1.87
C ASP A 64 4.94 7.34 0.55
N ARG A 65 4.43 8.57 0.57
CA ARG A 65 3.80 9.19 -0.61
C ARG A 65 4.68 9.23 -1.85
N ASN A 66 6.01 9.25 -1.69
CA ASN A 66 6.93 9.42 -2.81
C ASN A 66 7.61 8.11 -3.23
N VAL A 67 7.36 7.00 -2.51
CA VAL A 67 8.13 5.75 -2.63
C VAL A 67 7.26 4.49 -2.56
N PHE A 68 6.22 4.50 -1.74
CA PHE A 68 5.32 3.37 -1.50
C PHE A 68 3.93 3.91 -1.13
N ASP A 69 3.25 4.46 -2.13
CA ASP A 69 1.95 5.11 -1.98
C ASP A 69 0.77 4.11 -1.98
N CYS A 70 -0.48 4.60 -2.08
CA CYS A 70 -1.64 3.72 -2.01
C CYS A 70 -1.67 2.68 -3.13
N SER A 71 -1.28 3.06 -4.35
CA SER A 71 -1.31 2.23 -5.54
C SER A 71 -0.24 1.15 -5.47
N GLU A 72 0.99 1.53 -5.08
CA GLU A 72 2.11 0.59 -4.87
C GLU A 72 1.82 -0.37 -3.70
N MET A 73 1.25 0.14 -2.59
CA MET A 73 0.87 -0.68 -1.44
C MET A 73 -0.24 -1.68 -1.79
N ALA A 74 -1.25 -1.26 -2.56
CA ALA A 74 -2.32 -2.14 -3.01
C ALA A 74 -1.79 -3.24 -3.94
N ALA A 75 -0.96 -2.89 -4.92
CA ALA A 75 -0.35 -3.87 -5.83
C ALA A 75 0.59 -4.85 -5.10
N TYR A 76 1.39 -4.38 -4.14
CA TYR A 76 2.24 -5.27 -3.36
C TYR A 76 1.42 -6.22 -2.47
N LEU A 77 0.35 -5.72 -1.85
CA LEU A 77 -0.51 -6.55 -1.01
C LEU A 77 -1.27 -7.59 -1.83
N GLU A 78 -1.84 -7.19 -2.97
CA GLU A 78 -2.45 -8.11 -3.95
C GLU A 78 -1.46 -9.21 -4.34
N TRP A 79 -0.27 -8.84 -4.82
CA TRP A 79 0.76 -9.80 -5.20
C TRP A 79 1.11 -10.78 -4.07
N MET A 80 1.27 -10.27 -2.85
CA MET A 80 1.57 -11.10 -1.69
C MET A 80 0.43 -12.08 -1.39
N LEU A 81 -0.81 -11.64 -1.38
CA LEU A 81 -1.95 -12.51 -1.08
C LEU A 81 -2.20 -13.53 -2.20
N GLU A 82 -2.19 -13.12 -3.46
CA GLU A 82 -2.42 -13.98 -4.62
C GLU A 82 -1.41 -15.11 -4.72
N LYS A 83 -0.10 -14.82 -4.57
CA LYS A 83 0.91 -15.88 -4.64
C LYS A 83 0.71 -16.95 -3.55
N HIS A 84 0.06 -16.60 -2.44
CA HIS A 84 -0.29 -17.51 -1.35
C HIS A 84 -1.71 -18.10 -1.43
N GLY A 85 -2.41 -17.90 -2.56
CA GLY A 85 -3.65 -18.57 -2.92
C GLY A 85 -4.93 -17.89 -2.44
N PHE A 86 -4.88 -16.61 -2.07
CA PHE A 86 -6.08 -15.81 -1.85
C PHE A 86 -6.57 -15.20 -3.16
N ASP A 87 -7.89 -15.17 -3.41
CA ASP A 87 -8.50 -14.44 -4.53
C ASP A 87 -8.61 -12.95 -4.17
N THR A 88 -7.82 -12.12 -4.83
CA THR A 88 -7.75 -10.69 -4.57
C THR A 88 -7.85 -9.85 -5.84
N LYS A 89 -8.19 -8.58 -5.65
CA LYS A 89 -8.40 -7.62 -6.74
C LYS A 89 -7.90 -6.25 -6.31
N ILE A 90 -7.37 -5.48 -7.25
CA ILE A 90 -6.97 -4.09 -7.04
C ILE A 90 -8.20 -3.22 -7.27
N CYS A 91 -8.58 -2.41 -6.29
CA CYS A 91 -9.66 -1.43 -6.40
C CYS A 91 -9.07 -0.03 -6.52
N LEU A 92 -9.65 0.79 -7.40
CA LEU A 92 -9.33 2.21 -7.54
C LEU A 92 -10.58 3.08 -7.43
N ALA A 93 -10.45 4.25 -6.83
CA ALA A 93 -11.41 5.33 -6.97
C ALA A 93 -10.70 6.67 -7.13
N ASP A 94 -11.13 7.49 -8.08
CA ASP A 94 -10.65 8.86 -8.29
C ASP A 94 -11.08 9.77 -7.13
N ARG A 95 -12.19 9.42 -6.47
CA ARG A 95 -12.82 10.20 -5.40
C ARG A 95 -13.29 9.33 -4.24
N PHE A 96 -12.34 8.76 -3.51
CA PHE A 96 -12.64 7.86 -2.40
C PHE A 96 -13.50 8.53 -1.31
N ALA A 97 -14.49 7.80 -0.79
CA ALA A 97 -15.41 8.27 0.26
C ALA A 97 -16.09 9.64 -0.01
N ASN A 98 -16.37 9.96 -1.28
CA ASN A 98 -16.84 11.27 -1.76
C ASN A 98 -15.86 12.44 -1.52
N GLY A 99 -14.59 12.13 -1.31
CA GLY A 99 -13.52 13.10 -1.20
C GLY A 99 -13.07 13.67 -2.56
N SER A 100 -11.82 14.10 -2.58
CA SER A 100 -11.15 14.69 -3.75
C SER A 100 -9.79 14.05 -4.03
N ILE A 101 -9.50 12.91 -3.42
CA ILE A 101 -8.20 12.24 -3.50
C ILE A 101 -8.47 10.85 -4.09
N ALA A 102 -7.66 10.49 -5.09
CA ALA A 102 -7.64 9.16 -5.64
C ALA A 102 -7.10 8.16 -4.60
N HIS A 103 -7.59 6.94 -4.62
CA HIS A 103 -7.18 5.93 -3.64
C HIS A 103 -7.18 4.54 -4.27
N ALA A 104 -6.28 3.70 -3.76
CA ALA A 104 -6.17 2.30 -4.14
C ALA A 104 -6.18 1.40 -2.90
N TRP A 105 -6.87 0.27 -2.99
CA TRP A 105 -6.97 -0.73 -1.92
C TRP A 105 -7.19 -2.12 -2.52
N VAL A 106 -7.25 -3.15 -1.66
CA VAL A 106 -7.40 -4.55 -2.10
C VAL A 106 -8.78 -5.07 -1.71
N ALA A 107 -9.49 -5.70 -2.65
CA ALA A 107 -10.60 -6.58 -2.34
C ALA A 107 -10.11 -8.03 -2.20
N VAL A 108 -10.69 -8.78 -1.27
CA VAL A 108 -10.41 -10.21 -1.06
C VAL A 108 -11.73 -10.97 -1.07
N ASP A 109 -11.86 -11.90 -2.02
CA ASP A 109 -13.06 -12.71 -2.20
C ASP A 109 -12.95 -14.01 -1.39
N ILE A 110 -13.77 -14.11 -0.35
CA ILE A 110 -13.85 -15.27 0.55
C ILE A 110 -15.31 -15.74 0.54
N PRO A 111 -15.66 -16.70 -0.35
CA PRO A 111 -17.05 -17.07 -0.60
C PRO A 111 -17.84 -17.35 0.70
N PRO A 112 -19.06 -16.80 0.84
CA PRO A 112 -19.84 -16.06 -0.17
C PRO A 112 -19.67 -14.53 -0.09
N ARG A 113 -18.58 -14.01 0.49
CA ARG A 113 -18.44 -12.59 0.83
C ARG A 113 -17.17 -11.98 0.23
N ARG A 114 -17.24 -10.68 -0.06
CA ARG A 114 -16.07 -9.85 -0.33
C ARG A 114 -15.68 -9.08 0.93
N TYR A 115 -14.39 -9.01 1.18
CA TYR A 115 -13.78 -8.18 2.20
C TYR A 115 -12.89 -7.14 1.52
N TYR A 116 -12.56 -6.06 2.21
CA TYR A 116 -11.55 -5.12 1.73
C TYR A 116 -10.40 -5.02 2.72
N VAL A 117 -9.23 -4.69 2.21
CA VAL A 117 -8.04 -4.38 2.99
C VAL A 117 -7.55 -3.01 2.58
N GLU A 118 -7.49 -2.12 3.56
CA GLU A 118 -6.86 -0.80 3.47
C GLU A 118 -5.38 -0.94 3.85
N PRO A 119 -4.44 -0.95 2.90
CA PRO A 119 -3.04 -1.12 3.21
C PRO A 119 -2.37 0.17 3.69
N THR A 120 -3.01 1.35 3.59
CA THR A 120 -2.41 2.62 4.00
C THR A 120 -2.87 3.08 5.39
N ALA A 121 -3.67 2.28 6.10
CA ALA A 121 -4.20 2.67 7.41
C ALA A 121 -3.07 2.78 8.44
N LEU A 122 -3.03 3.91 9.15
CA LEU A 122 -2.19 4.10 10.32
C LEU A 122 -3.08 4.06 11.56
N ASN A 123 -2.91 3.05 12.43
CA ASN A 123 -3.57 3.05 13.74
C ASN A 123 -2.53 3.28 14.86
N THR A 124 -2.98 3.91 15.95
CA THR A 124 -2.20 4.17 17.18
C THR A 124 -1.66 2.89 17.84
N GLY A 125 -2.18 1.71 17.48
CA GLY A 125 -1.69 0.40 17.90
C GLY A 125 -0.55 -0.19 17.06
N GLY A 126 -0.05 0.52 16.04
CA GLY A 126 1.09 0.07 15.21
C GLY A 126 0.73 -0.86 14.05
N PHE A 127 -0.54 -1.14 13.81
CA PHE A 127 -0.99 -1.86 12.61
C PHE A 127 -1.01 -0.92 11.40
N VAL A 128 -0.40 -1.38 10.31
CA VAL A 128 -0.23 -0.64 9.05
C VAL A 128 -1.36 -0.96 8.05
N PHE A 129 -2.43 -1.63 8.48
CA PHE A 129 -3.57 -1.97 7.64
C PHE A 129 -4.87 -2.00 8.43
N SER A 130 -5.99 -1.99 7.71
CA SER A 130 -7.31 -2.27 8.27
C SER A 130 -8.06 -3.25 7.37
N THR A 131 -8.65 -4.29 7.96
CA THR A 131 -9.64 -5.11 7.26
C THR A 131 -11.01 -4.46 7.40
N ILE A 132 -11.75 -4.40 6.31
CA ILE A 132 -13.08 -3.81 6.24
C ILE A 132 -14.05 -4.95 5.90
N LYS A 133 -14.88 -5.29 6.87
CA LYS A 133 -15.79 -6.43 6.82
C LYS A 133 -17.18 -5.96 6.34
N PRO A 134 -17.99 -6.83 5.71
CA PRO A 134 -19.32 -6.46 5.18
C PRO A 134 -20.30 -5.80 6.15
N TYR A 135 -20.06 -5.92 7.45
CA TYR A 135 -20.88 -5.35 8.51
C TYR A 135 -20.26 -4.11 9.17
N ASP A 136 -19.09 -3.65 8.69
CA ASP A 136 -18.45 -2.44 9.17
C ASP A 136 -19.10 -1.20 8.53
N GLY A 137 -19.24 -0.11 9.30
CA GLY A 137 -19.97 1.08 8.85
C GLY A 137 -19.32 1.81 7.65
N ASN A 138 -18.01 1.67 7.49
CA ASN A 138 -17.22 2.21 6.38
C ASN A 138 -17.15 1.26 5.17
N TYR A 139 -17.69 0.04 5.24
CA TYR A 139 -17.69 -0.90 4.11
C TYR A 139 -18.30 -0.29 2.84
N LYS A 140 -19.34 0.52 2.99
CA LYS A 140 -20.02 1.23 1.89
C LYS A 140 -19.11 2.17 1.11
N ASP A 141 -18.02 2.64 1.71
CA ASP A 141 -17.08 3.58 1.09
C ASP A 141 -16.05 2.78 0.27
N TYR A 142 -15.59 1.64 0.80
CA TYR A 142 -14.72 0.68 0.10
C TYR A 142 -15.43 -0.15 -0.98
N SER A 143 -16.75 -0.29 -0.89
CA SER A 143 -17.54 -0.98 -1.91
C SER A 143 -17.89 -0.10 -3.12
N ARG A 144 -17.41 1.15 -3.14
CA ARG A 144 -17.56 2.08 -4.27
C ARG A 144 -16.19 2.32 -4.88
N TYR A 145 -16.02 1.83 -6.10
CA TYR A 145 -14.79 1.96 -6.87
C TYR A 145 -15.15 2.39 -8.29
N ASP A 146 -14.24 3.13 -8.91
CA ASP A 146 -14.32 3.49 -10.33
C ASP A 146 -13.73 2.36 -11.20
N GLY A 147 -12.82 1.56 -10.64
CA GLY A 147 -12.28 0.36 -11.27
C GLY A 147 -11.99 -0.76 -10.26
N ILE A 148 -12.17 -2.00 -10.70
CA ILE A 148 -11.73 -3.20 -10.00
C ILE A 148 -11.06 -4.12 -11.01
N TYR A 149 -9.87 -4.60 -10.68
CA TYR A 149 -8.97 -5.27 -11.61
C TYR A 149 -8.51 -6.58 -11.00
N ASP A 150 -8.48 -7.65 -11.79
CA ASP A 150 -8.10 -8.98 -11.29
C ASP A 150 -6.61 -9.04 -10.91
N ASP A 151 -5.76 -8.25 -11.57
CA ASP A 151 -4.32 -8.28 -11.33
C ASP A 151 -3.61 -6.97 -11.76
N ILE A 152 -2.29 -6.95 -11.56
CA ILE A 152 -1.40 -5.87 -12.01
C ILE A 152 -1.42 -5.67 -13.54
N TYR A 153 -1.65 -6.72 -14.33
CA TYR A 153 -1.65 -6.65 -15.78
C TYR A 153 -2.92 -5.98 -16.30
N GLU A 154 -4.04 -6.14 -15.59
CA GLU A 154 -5.31 -5.50 -15.87
C GLU A 154 -5.28 -4.02 -15.53
N VAL A 155 -4.88 -3.67 -14.30
CA VAL A 155 -4.91 -2.26 -13.83
C VAL A 155 -3.97 -1.37 -14.65
N THR A 156 -2.86 -1.91 -15.14
CA THR A 156 -1.87 -1.17 -15.94
C THR A 156 -2.19 -1.07 -17.44
N ARG A 157 -3.34 -1.58 -17.89
CA ARG A 157 -3.83 -1.32 -19.27
C ARG A 157 -4.24 0.14 -19.44
N ASP A 158 -4.84 0.70 -18.40
CA ASP A 158 -5.40 2.06 -18.39
C ASP A 158 -4.60 3.02 -17.49
N ASN A 159 -3.66 2.50 -16.70
CA ASN A 159 -2.82 3.27 -15.78
C ASN A 159 -1.33 3.01 -16.03
N PRO A 160 -0.44 3.99 -15.80
CA PRO A 160 1.00 3.79 -16.01
C PRO A 160 1.56 2.75 -15.02
N ILE A 161 2.47 1.88 -15.49
CA ILE A 161 3.13 0.88 -14.64
C ILE A 161 3.82 1.52 -13.43
N SER A 162 4.40 2.72 -13.60
CA SER A 162 5.08 3.50 -12.56
C SER A 162 4.18 4.00 -11.41
N GLU A 163 2.88 3.77 -11.50
CA GLU A 163 1.93 4.03 -10.42
C GLU A 163 1.83 2.83 -9.46
N PHE A 164 2.21 1.62 -9.91
CA PHE A 164 2.03 0.37 -9.16
C PHE A 164 3.34 -0.41 -8.95
N ASP A 165 4.48 0.18 -9.33
CA ASP A 165 5.77 -0.48 -9.46
C ASP A 165 6.56 -0.64 -8.15
N TRP A 166 5.90 -1.21 -7.13
CA TRP A 166 6.50 -1.47 -5.82
C TRP A 166 7.84 -2.22 -5.88
N TRP A 167 8.09 -3.01 -6.92
CA TRP A 167 9.33 -3.80 -7.11
C TRP A 167 10.56 -2.94 -7.42
N ASN A 168 10.39 -1.63 -7.61
CA ASN A 168 11.51 -0.70 -7.68
C ASN A 168 11.98 -0.21 -6.32
N GLU A 169 11.22 -0.47 -5.26
CA GLU A 169 11.67 -0.20 -3.89
C GLU A 169 12.65 -1.30 -3.47
N PRO A 170 13.91 -0.98 -3.10
CA PRO A 170 14.96 -1.98 -2.89
C PRO A 170 14.65 -3.06 -1.84
N GLN A 171 13.93 -2.72 -0.77
CA GLN A 171 13.58 -3.66 0.29
C GLN A 171 12.43 -4.59 -0.14
N LEU A 172 11.46 -4.10 -0.91
CA LEU A 172 10.39 -4.95 -1.46
C LEU A 172 10.91 -5.83 -2.61
N ALA A 173 11.82 -5.30 -3.43
CA ALA A 173 12.51 -6.04 -4.48
C ALA A 173 13.30 -7.24 -3.94
N TYR A 174 13.83 -7.14 -2.71
CA TYR A 174 14.47 -8.27 -2.03
C TYR A 174 13.47 -9.42 -1.79
N ASN A 175 12.29 -9.12 -1.22
CA ASN A 175 11.24 -10.12 -0.97
C ASN A 175 10.78 -10.79 -2.28
N PHE A 176 10.72 -10.02 -3.36
CA PHE A 176 10.43 -10.53 -4.69
C PHE A 176 11.48 -11.55 -5.15
N LYS A 177 12.77 -11.21 -5.09
CA LYS A 177 13.87 -12.10 -5.50
C LYS A 177 13.91 -13.40 -4.70
N GLU A 178 13.77 -13.32 -3.38
CA GLU A 178 13.74 -14.50 -2.51
C GLU A 178 12.59 -15.45 -2.89
N SER A 179 11.43 -14.91 -3.25
CA SER A 179 10.29 -15.74 -3.67
C SER A 179 10.50 -16.48 -5.00
N GLN A 180 11.45 -16.04 -5.82
CA GLN A 180 11.77 -16.67 -7.11
C GLN A 180 12.87 -17.75 -7.00
N GLY A 181 13.33 -18.06 -5.79
CA GLY A 181 14.26 -19.18 -5.54
C GLY A 181 15.73 -18.83 -5.38
N GLY A 182 16.10 -17.55 -5.24
CA GLY A 182 17.44 -17.10 -4.82
C GLY A 182 18.58 -17.35 -5.81
#